data_AF-A0A7J9VH47-F1
#
_entry.id   AF-A0A7J9VH47-F1
#
_cell.length_a   1.000
_cell.length_b   1.000
_cell.length_c   1.000
_cell.angle_alpha   90.00
_cell.angle_beta   90.00
_cell.angle_gamma   90.00
#
_symmetry.space_group_name_H-M   'P 1'
#
loop_
_entity.id
_entity.type
_entity.pdbx_description
1 polymer ?
#
loop_
_entity_poly.entity_id
_entity_poly.type
_entity_poly.pdbx_seq_one_letter_code
_entity_poly.pdbx_strand_id
1 'polypeptide(L)'
;MSTSDVASVSRTAVTSRLLLATLAGAFFFLVPMYWDGAWTVPFDIVVSSITDGLPGLVTYYTLAIILGALALTATAYTPLGARYTFVGAFRASWLMIALRLAGAVLALLIVTETGPPELLDPGVGGLMFGKLAAS
;
A
#
# COMPACT_ATOMS: atom_id res chain seq x y z
N MET A 1 -26.22 -19.15 -12.89
CA MET A 1 -25.90 -17.93 -12.12
C MET A 1 -26.36 -16.76 -12.97
N SER A 2 -27.49 -16.14 -12.60
CA SER A 2 -28.24 -15.20 -13.44
C SER A 2 -27.58 -13.82 -13.46
N THR A 3 -27.60 -13.14 -14.60
CA THR A 3 -27.00 -11.82 -14.86
C THR A 3 -27.65 -10.66 -14.07
N SER A 4 -28.66 -10.94 -13.26
CA SER A 4 -29.44 -9.96 -12.49
C SER A 4 -28.84 -9.55 -11.15
N ASP A 5 -27.89 -10.30 -10.58
CA ASP A 5 -27.31 -9.99 -9.25
C ASP A 5 -26.20 -8.93 -9.29
N VAL A 6 -25.66 -8.60 -10.47
CA VAL A 6 -24.56 -7.64 -10.63
C VAL A 6 -25.05 -6.18 -10.61
N ALA A 7 -26.36 -5.94 -10.73
CA ALA A 7 -26.90 -4.63 -11.13
C ALA A 7 -27.61 -3.81 -10.03
N SER A 8 -27.41 -4.09 -8.73
CA SER A 8 -28.06 -3.31 -7.66
C SER A 8 -27.11 -2.63 -6.68
N VAL A 9 -25.87 -2.34 -7.09
CA VAL A 9 -25.08 -1.35 -6.35
C VAL A 9 -25.73 0.01 -6.59
N SER A 10 -26.46 0.50 -5.58
CA SER A 10 -27.08 1.82 -5.59
C SER A 10 -26.07 2.87 -6.03
N ARG A 11 -26.38 3.65 -7.07
CA ARG A 11 -25.51 4.75 -7.53
C ARG A 11 -25.16 5.67 -6.37
N THR A 12 -26.09 5.91 -5.46
CA THR A 12 -25.89 6.70 -4.24
C THR A 12 -24.84 6.09 -3.32
N ALA A 13 -24.78 4.76 -3.18
CA ALA A 13 -23.77 4.09 -2.37
C ALA A 13 -22.37 4.13 -3.02
N VAL A 14 -22.28 4.08 -4.35
CA VAL A 14 -21.01 4.26 -5.07
C VAL A 14 -20.52 5.70 -4.93
N THR A 15 -21.41 6.67 -5.18
CA THR A 15 -21.10 8.09 -5.10
C THR A 15 -20.71 8.51 -3.69
N SER A 16 -21.39 8.02 -2.65
CA SER A 16 -21.04 8.32 -1.26
C SER A 16 -19.68 7.76 -0.87
N ARG A 17 -19.37 6.51 -1.27
CA ARG A 17 -18.04 5.92 -1.06
C ARG A 17 -16.94 6.70 -1.76
N LEU A 18 -17.18 7.11 -3.01
CA LEU A 18 -16.23 7.93 -3.75
C LEU A 18 -16.01 9.27 -3.08
N LEU A 19 -17.09 9.99 -2.73
CA LEU A 19 -17.01 11.28 -2.04
C LEU A 19 -16.28 11.15 -0.71
N LEU A 20 -16.62 10.16 0.11
CA LEU A 20 -15.97 9.94 1.40
C LEU A 20 -14.48 9.62 1.24
N ALA A 21 -14.11 8.77 0.28
CA ALA A 21 -12.71 8.47 -0.01
C ALA A 21 -11.95 9.71 -0.50
N THR A 22 -12.57 10.52 -1.37
CA THR A 22 -11.98 11.78 -1.86
C THR A 22 -11.84 12.81 -0.75
N LEU A 23 -12.86 13.01 0.09
CA LEU A 23 -12.79 13.94 1.21
C LEU A 23 -11.76 13.51 2.24
N ALA A 24 -11.71 12.21 2.56
CA ALA A 24 -10.70 11.68 3.48
C ALA A 24 -9.28 11.89 2.92
N GLY A 25 -9.06 11.57 1.64
CA GLY A 25 -7.78 11.85 0.98
C GLY A 25 -7.44 13.34 0.98
N ALA A 26 -8.39 14.19 0.59
CA ALA A 26 -8.19 15.64 0.60
C ALA A 26 -7.85 16.16 2.00
N PHE A 27 -8.55 15.69 3.04
CA PHE A 27 -8.27 16.06 4.41
C PHE A 27 -6.83 15.69 4.83
N PHE A 28 -6.43 14.45 4.59
CA PHE A 28 -5.12 13.95 5.02
C PHE A 28 -3.92 14.55 4.26
N PHE A 29 -4.14 15.01 3.01
CA PHE A 29 -3.05 15.47 2.15
C PHE A 29 -3.07 16.97 1.81
N LEU A 30 -4.20 17.67 1.89
CA LEU A 30 -4.32 19.08 1.47
C LEU A 30 -4.53 20.03 2.63
N VAL A 31 -4.98 19.57 3.79
CA VAL A 31 -5.26 20.46 4.93
C VAL A 31 -3.95 20.73 5.68
N PRO A 32 -3.43 21.97 5.66
CA PRO A 32 -2.25 22.30 6.45
C PRO A 32 -2.60 22.36 7.94
N MET A 33 -1.71 21.85 8.76
CA MET A 33 -1.87 21.66 10.19
C MET A 33 -0.54 21.98 10.87
N TYR A 34 -0.60 22.82 11.91
CA TYR A 34 0.59 23.20 12.65
C TYR A 34 0.86 22.18 13.76
N TRP A 35 2.01 21.51 13.70
CA TRP A 35 2.40 20.44 14.62
C TRP A 35 3.92 20.46 14.84
N ASP A 36 4.36 20.27 16.08
CA ASP A 36 5.77 20.28 16.50
C ASP A 36 6.61 21.46 15.95
N GLY A 37 6.01 22.66 15.92
CA GLY A 37 6.67 23.88 15.45
C GLY A 37 6.76 24.06 13.93
N ALA A 38 6.26 23.11 13.14
CA ALA A 38 6.24 23.16 11.67
C ALA A 38 4.82 23.09 11.10
N TRP A 39 4.64 23.62 9.89
CA TRP A 39 3.43 23.36 9.10
C TRP A 39 3.58 22.03 8.38
N THR A 40 2.66 21.11 8.65
CA THR A 40 2.61 19.80 8.01
C THR A 40 1.17 19.42 7.64
N VAL A 41 0.94 18.19 7.21
CA VAL A 41 -0.37 17.62 6.89
C VAL A 41 -0.73 16.50 7.88
N PRO A 42 -2.02 16.21 8.13
CA PRO A 42 -2.43 15.17 9.06
C PRO A 42 -1.83 13.79 8.78
N PHE A 43 -1.56 13.47 7.51
CA PHE A 43 -0.92 12.21 7.13
C PHE A 43 0.48 12.07 7.74
N ASP A 44 1.27 13.14 7.70
CA ASP A 44 2.66 13.16 8.17
C ASP A 44 2.73 12.86 9.67
N ILE A 45 1.84 13.45 10.47
CA ILE A 45 1.78 13.23 11.92
C ILE A 45 1.45 11.77 12.26
N VAL A 46 0.56 11.15 11.50
CA VAL A 46 0.22 9.73 11.72
C VAL A 46 1.41 8.84 11.39
N VAL A 47 2.12 9.14 10.29
CA VAL A 47 3.33 8.40 9.92
C VAL A 47 4.39 8.59 11.00
N SER A 48 4.72 9.82 11.37
CA SER A 48 5.73 10.15 12.39
C SER A 48 5.43 9.50 13.73
N SER A 49 4.16 9.47 14.14
CA SER A 49 3.77 8.81 15.39
C SER A 49 4.00 7.28 15.38
N ILE A 50 3.91 6.64 14.21
CA ILE A 50 4.10 5.19 14.07
C ILE A 50 5.59 4.85 13.99
N THR A 51 6.34 5.62 13.22
CA THR A 51 7.77 5.45 12.92
C THR A 51 8.65 5.82 14.10
N ASP A 52 8.35 6.89 14.84
CA ASP A 52 9.07 7.28 16.06
C ASP A 52 9.02 6.19 17.13
N GLY A 53 7.88 5.48 17.23
CA GLY A 53 7.71 4.40 18.19
C GLY A 53 8.42 3.10 17.81
N LEU A 54 8.59 2.82 16.51
CA LEU A 54 8.99 1.50 15.99
C LEU A 54 9.81 1.59 14.68
N PRO A 55 10.91 2.35 14.61
CA PRO A 55 11.56 2.73 13.35
C PRO A 55 12.09 1.52 12.56
N GLY A 56 12.62 0.49 13.24
CA GLY A 56 13.07 -0.74 12.59
C GLY A 56 11.93 -1.68 12.15
N LEU A 57 10.75 -1.58 12.78
CA LEU A 57 9.66 -2.53 12.56
C LEU A 57 8.86 -2.19 11.30
N VAL A 58 8.79 -0.91 10.93
CA VAL A 58 8.05 -0.45 9.75
C VAL A 58 8.64 -1.03 8.46
N THR A 59 9.97 -1.12 8.37
CA THR A 59 10.67 -1.78 7.26
C THR A 59 10.23 -3.24 7.10
N TYR A 60 10.21 -4.00 8.19
CA TYR A 60 9.80 -5.41 8.15
C TYR A 60 8.29 -5.59 7.93
N TYR A 61 7.45 -4.72 8.47
CA TYR A 61 6.02 -4.74 8.18
C TYR A 61 5.72 -4.45 6.72
N THR A 62 6.40 -3.48 6.14
CA THR A 62 6.26 -3.15 4.72
C THR A 62 6.68 -4.32 3.84
N LEU A 63 7.81 -4.96 4.16
CA LEU A 63 8.23 -6.20 3.49
C LEU A 63 7.18 -7.31 3.63
N ALA A 64 6.67 -7.54 4.84
CA ALA A 64 5.67 -8.56 5.10
C ALA A 64 4.37 -8.32 4.32
N ILE A 65 3.93 -7.07 4.19
CA ILE A 65 2.76 -6.69 3.39
C ILE A 65 3.00 -6.97 1.91
N ILE A 66 4.16 -6.60 1.37
CA ILE A 66 4.50 -6.82 -0.05
C ILE A 66 4.56 -8.32 -0.37
N LEU A 67 5.29 -9.09 0.44
CA LEU A 67 5.40 -10.54 0.27
C LEU A 67 4.06 -11.24 0.51
N GLY A 68 3.30 -10.81 1.51
CA GLY A 68 1.96 -11.32 1.80
C GLY A 68 0.99 -11.08 0.65
N ALA A 69 1.00 -9.87 0.05
CA ALA A 69 0.20 -9.56 -1.12
C ALA A 69 0.59 -10.42 -2.33
N LEU A 70 1.89 -10.66 -2.56
CA LEU A 70 2.37 -11.54 -3.63
C LEU A 70 1.94 -13.00 -3.37
N ALA A 71 2.05 -13.49 -2.13
CA ALA A 71 1.61 -14.83 -1.76
C ALA A 71 0.09 -15.00 -1.92
N LEU A 72 -0.70 -14.01 -1.52
CA LEU A 72 -2.15 -13.98 -1.76
C LEU A 72 -2.47 -13.96 -3.26
N THR A 73 -1.68 -13.23 -4.06
CA THR A 73 -1.81 -13.24 -5.52
C THR A 73 -1.59 -14.63 -6.09
N ALA A 74 -0.52 -15.32 -5.68
CA ALA A 74 -0.20 -16.67 -6.15
C ALA A 74 -1.28 -17.69 -5.72
N THR A 75 -1.69 -17.65 -4.45
CA THR A 75 -2.74 -18.54 -3.92
C THR A 75 -4.10 -18.32 -4.59
N ALA A 76 -4.39 -17.12 -5.11
CA ALA A 76 -5.61 -16.83 -5.85
C ALA A 76 -5.77 -17.61 -7.17
N TYR A 77 -4.68 -18.16 -7.72
CA TYR A 77 -4.70 -19.06 -8.89
C TYR A 77 -4.76 -20.55 -8.53
N THR A 78 -4.72 -20.88 -7.24
CA THR A 78 -4.87 -22.26 -6.74
C THR A 78 -6.35 -22.55 -6.39
N PRO A 79 -6.72 -23.81 -6.04
CA PRO A 79 -8.07 -24.13 -5.59
C PRO A 79 -8.54 -23.29 -4.39
N LEU A 80 -7.62 -22.76 -3.58
CA LEU A 80 -7.94 -21.87 -2.45
C LEU A 80 -8.57 -20.55 -2.90
N GLY A 81 -8.19 -20.01 -4.06
CA GLY A 81 -8.79 -18.80 -4.62
C GLY A 81 -10.25 -18.98 -5.03
N ALA A 82 -10.65 -20.20 -5.39
CA ALA A 82 -12.05 -20.54 -5.66
C ALA A 82 -12.84 -20.83 -4.37
N ARG A 83 -12.16 -21.32 -3.32
CA ARG A 83 -12.77 -21.64 -2.03
C ARG A 83 -13.01 -20.42 -1.15
N TYR A 84 -12.12 -19.43 -1.17
CA TYR A 84 -12.19 -18.25 -0.32
C TYR A 84 -12.27 -16.97 -1.15
N THR A 85 -13.41 -16.28 -1.09
CA THR A 85 -13.69 -15.04 -1.87
C THR A 85 -12.65 -13.95 -1.61
N PHE A 86 -12.17 -13.82 -0.36
CA PHE A 86 -11.11 -12.88 -0.01
C PHE A 86 -9.81 -13.14 -0.78
N VAL A 87 -9.38 -14.40 -0.89
CA VAL A 87 -8.17 -14.79 -1.64
C VAL A 87 -8.40 -14.58 -3.14
N GLY A 88 -9.60 -14.93 -3.63
CA GLY A 88 -9.99 -14.69 -5.03
C GLY A 88 -9.90 -13.21 -5.46
N ALA A 89 -10.09 -12.27 -4.53
CA ALA A 89 -9.98 -10.83 -4.79
C ALA A 89 -8.55 -10.36 -5.13
N PHE A 90 -7.53 -11.18 -4.87
CA PHE A 90 -6.13 -10.85 -5.19
C PHE A 90 -5.72 -11.23 -6.62
N ARG A 91 -6.61 -11.85 -7.41
CA ARG A 91 -6.38 -12.08 -8.84
C ARG A 91 -6.10 -10.77 -9.56
N ALA A 92 -5.07 -10.76 -10.41
CA ALA A 92 -4.63 -9.56 -11.10
C ALA A 92 -4.32 -9.87 -12.58
N SER A 93 -4.21 -8.81 -13.39
CA SER A 93 -3.70 -8.96 -14.75
C SER A 93 -2.22 -9.39 -14.72
N TRP A 94 -1.74 -10.03 -15.78
CA TRP A 94 -0.35 -10.50 -15.86
C TRP A 94 0.67 -9.37 -15.59
N LEU A 95 0.38 -8.15 -16.09
CA LEU A 95 1.22 -6.98 -15.89
C LEU A 95 1.31 -6.60 -14.41
N MET A 96 0.19 -6.64 -13.67
CA MET A 96 0.17 -6.36 -12.24
C MET A 96 0.89 -7.43 -11.42
N ILE A 97 0.83 -8.69 -11.86
CA ILE A 97 1.62 -9.77 -11.25
C ILE A 97 3.12 -9.49 -11.46
N ALA A 98 3.54 -9.12 -12.67
CA ALA A 98 4.92 -8.76 -12.97
C ALA A 98 5.40 -7.58 -12.12
N LEU A 99 4.58 -6.54 -11.97
CA LEU A 99 4.88 -5.40 -11.10
C LEU A 99 4.98 -5.78 -9.61
N ARG A 100 4.08 -6.64 -9.12
CA ARG A 100 4.17 -7.15 -7.73
C ARG A 100 5.43 -7.96 -7.51
N LEU A 101 5.82 -8.79 -8.47
CA LEU A 101 7.07 -9.56 -8.39
C LEU A 101 8.29 -8.65 -8.40
N ALA A 102 8.34 -7.67 -9.32
CA ALA A 102 9.41 -6.68 -9.36
C ALA A 102 9.49 -5.88 -8.05
N GLY A 103 8.34 -5.43 -7.51
CA GLY A 103 8.27 -4.75 -6.23
C GLY A 103 8.75 -5.60 -5.06
N ALA A 104 8.41 -6.89 -5.03
CA ALA A 104 8.89 -7.82 -4.01
C ALA A 104 10.40 -8.05 -4.07
N VAL A 105 10.96 -8.18 -5.28
CA VAL A 105 12.41 -8.29 -5.48
C VAL A 105 13.11 -7.01 -5.00
N LEU A 106 12.62 -5.84 -5.41
CA LEU A 106 13.18 -4.55 -4.97
C LEU A 106 13.10 -4.39 -3.45
N ALA A 107 11.96 -4.73 -2.83
CA ALA A 107 11.79 -4.69 -1.39
C ALA A 107 12.78 -5.60 -0.67
N LEU A 108 13.03 -6.81 -1.18
CA LEU A 108 14.05 -7.70 -0.64
C LEU A 108 15.44 -7.08 -0.76
N LEU A 109 15.81 -6.56 -1.94
CA LEU A 109 17.12 -5.92 -2.15
C LEU A 109 17.37 -4.73 -1.23
N ILE A 110 16.33 -3.95 -0.92
CA ILE A 110 16.40 -2.83 0.03
C ILE A 110 16.61 -3.35 1.45
N VAL A 111 15.84 -4.36 1.89
CA VAL A 111 15.93 -4.88 3.26
C VAL A 111 17.22 -5.68 3.50
N THR A 112 17.74 -6.38 2.50
CA THR A 112 19.00 -7.11 2.60
C THR A 112 20.22 -6.24 2.30
N GLU A 113 20.04 -4.98 1.93
CA GLU A 113 21.11 -4.05 1.53
C GLU A 113 22.00 -4.58 0.39
N THR A 114 21.45 -5.45 -0.46
CA THR A 114 22.18 -6.09 -1.57
C THR A 114 21.84 -5.49 -2.95
N GLY A 115 21.12 -4.37 -2.97
CA GLY A 115 20.73 -3.67 -4.20
C GLY A 115 21.87 -2.88 -4.86
N PRO A 116 21.69 -2.43 -6.11
CA PRO A 116 22.59 -1.46 -6.75
C PRO A 116 22.73 -0.19 -5.89
N PRO A 117 23.89 0.49 -5.93
CA PRO A 117 24.12 1.71 -5.15
C PRO A 117 23.03 2.76 -5.37
N GLU A 118 22.51 2.89 -6.58
CA GLU A 118 21.44 3.84 -6.94
C GLU A 118 20.10 3.51 -6.27
N LEU A 119 19.84 2.25 -5.96
CA LEU A 119 18.62 1.81 -5.28
C LEU A 119 18.71 2.01 -3.77
N LEU A 120 19.91 1.83 -3.22
CA LEU A 120 20.21 1.99 -1.80
C LEU A 120 20.55 3.44 -1.43
N ASP A 121 20.84 4.29 -2.43
CA ASP A 121 21.16 5.70 -2.22
C ASP A 121 19.97 6.43 -1.56
N PRO A 122 20.19 7.06 -0.39
CA PRO A 122 19.17 7.87 0.28
C PRO A 122 18.58 8.97 -0.61
N GLY A 123 19.33 9.46 -1.60
CA GLY A 123 18.96 10.52 -2.54
C GLY A 123 18.12 10.08 -3.73
N VAL A 124 18.00 8.78 -4.02
CA VAL A 124 17.21 8.25 -5.15
C VAL A 124 16.11 7.29 -4.68
N GLY A 125 16.44 6.31 -3.83
CA GLY A 125 15.49 5.37 -3.22
C GLY A 125 15.02 5.78 -1.82
N GLY A 126 15.90 6.38 -1.02
CA GLY A 126 15.59 6.76 0.37
C GLY A 126 14.67 7.97 0.52
N LEU A 127 14.53 8.83 -0.50
CA LEU A 127 13.58 9.95 -0.44
C LEU A 127 12.11 9.50 -0.50
N MET A 128 11.80 8.35 -1.11
CA MET A 128 10.44 7.79 -1.11
C MET A 128 10.21 6.87 0.09
N PHE A 129 11.15 5.99 0.42
CA PHE A 129 10.97 5.05 1.54
C PHE A 129 11.20 5.73 2.90
N GLY A 130 12.26 6.52 3.03
CA GLY A 130 12.64 7.21 4.27
C GLY A 130 11.88 8.51 4.56
N LYS A 131 11.19 9.13 3.58
CA LYS A 131 10.31 10.29 3.85
C LYS A 131 8.81 10.00 3.78
N LEU A 132 8.37 8.85 3.27
CA LEU A 132 6.93 8.52 3.20
C LEU A 132 6.54 7.25 3.96
N ALA A 133 7.47 6.31 4.18
CA ALA A 133 7.19 5.06 4.88
C ALA A 133 7.83 5.00 6.27
N ALA A 134 8.98 5.65 6.49
CA ALA A 134 9.73 5.58 7.74
C ALA A 134 10.27 6.96 8.20
N SER A 135 9.45 8.01 8.10
CA SER A 135 9.72 9.29 8.77
C SER A 135 9.15 9.25 10.16
#